data_AF-A0A4D6LIW3-F1
#
_entry.id   AF-A0A4D6LIW3-F1
#
_cell.length_a   1.000
_cell.length_b   1.000
_cell.length_c   1.000
_cell.angle_alpha   90.00
_cell.angle_beta   90.00
_cell.angle_gamma   90.00
#
_symmetry.space_group_name_H-M   'P 1'
#
loop_
_entity.id
_entity.type
_entity.pdbx_description
1 polymer ?
#
loop_
_entity_poly.entity_id
_entity_poly.type
_entity_poly.pdbx_seq_one_letter_code
_entity_poly.pdbx_strand_id
1 'polypeptide(L)'
;MTPAPSNHSGLRFISGIICKSKVLRFERMLFRATRGNMLFNQAPADEQIIDPISNEMVEKIVFVVFFSGEQARTKILKICEAFGANCYPVPEDISKQRQITSEEPGVSSF
;
A
#
# COMPACT_ATOMS: atom_id res chain seq x y z
N MET A 1 29.38 11.17 20.07
CA MET A 1 28.91 11.68 18.77
C MET A 1 28.43 10.50 17.95
N THR A 2 27.14 10.22 17.97
CA THR A 2 26.49 9.20 17.13
C THR A 2 26.50 9.71 15.68
N PRO A 3 26.89 8.92 14.68
CA PRO A 3 26.80 9.36 13.29
C PRO A 3 25.32 9.58 12.94
N ALA A 4 25.01 10.76 12.40
CA ALA A 4 23.69 11.04 11.83
C ALA A 4 23.40 9.99 10.74
N PRO A 5 22.19 9.38 10.69
CA PRO A 5 21.89 8.42 9.64
C PRO A 5 22.02 9.14 8.29
N SER A 6 22.95 8.61 7.50
CA SER A 6 23.30 9.05 6.15
C SER A 6 22.06 9.33 5.32
N ASN A 7 22.06 10.46 4.63
CA ASN A 7 21.10 10.88 3.60
C ASN A 7 20.44 9.68 2.90
N HIS A 8 19.20 9.35 3.30
CA HIS A 8 18.38 8.33 2.65
C HIS A 8 17.93 8.85 1.27
N SER A 9 18.83 8.83 0.31
CA SER A 9 18.51 8.87 -1.14
C SER A 9 17.97 7.51 -1.61
N GLY A 10 17.21 6.83 -0.74
CA GLY A 10 16.70 5.48 -0.95
C GLY A 10 15.32 5.51 -1.58
N LEU A 11 15.11 4.62 -2.54
CA LEU A 11 13.77 4.24 -3.01
C LEU A 11 12.93 3.82 -1.80
N ARG A 12 11.72 4.36 -1.71
CA ARG A 12 10.71 4.09 -0.68
C ARG A 12 9.50 3.43 -1.32
N PHE A 13 8.65 2.83 -0.51
CA PHE A 13 7.41 2.25 -0.99
C PHE A 13 6.23 2.47 -0.05
N ILE A 14 5.03 2.44 -0.60
CA ILE A 14 3.75 2.41 0.12
C ILE A 14 2.97 1.21 -0.43
N SER A 15 2.41 0.39 0.44
CA SER A 15 1.48 -0.67 0.07
C SER A 15 0.08 -0.38 0.61
N GLY A 16 -0.92 -0.97 -0.03
CA GLY A 16 -2.31 -0.81 0.39
C GLY A 16 -3.29 -1.68 -0.38
N ILE A 17 -4.57 -1.52 -0.04
CA ILE A 17 -5.70 -2.19 -0.67
C ILE A 17 -6.66 -1.14 -1.22
N ILE A 18 -7.15 -1.34 -2.44
CA ILE A 18 -8.10 -0.46 -3.12
C ILE A 18 -9.16 -1.27 -3.87
N CYS A 19 -10.35 -0.70 -4.10
CA CYS A 19 -11.36 -1.33 -4.95
C CYS A 19 -10.87 -1.44 -6.40
N LYS A 20 -11.04 -2.62 -7.02
CA LYS A 20 -10.63 -2.89 -8.40
C LYS A 20 -11.21 -1.89 -9.40
N SER A 21 -12.46 -1.46 -9.20
CA SER A 21 -13.14 -0.46 -10.04
C SER A 21 -12.44 0.91 -10.06
N LYS A 22 -11.64 1.23 -9.05
CA LYS A 22 -10.95 2.53 -8.91
C LYS A 22 -9.49 2.51 -9.38
N VAL A 23 -8.89 1.34 -9.58
CA VAL A 23 -7.46 1.14 -9.87
C VAL A 23 -6.96 1.98 -11.05
N LEU A 24 -7.63 1.92 -12.20
CA LEU A 24 -7.16 2.61 -13.40
C LEU A 24 -7.09 4.14 -13.23
N ARG A 25 -8.04 4.70 -12.47
CA ARG A 25 -8.06 6.14 -12.15
C ARG A 25 -7.00 6.48 -11.11
N PHE A 26 -6.80 5.61 -10.14
CA PHE A 26 -5.80 5.74 -9.08
C PHE A 26 -4.38 5.78 -9.66
N GLU A 27 -4.00 4.76 -10.44
CA GLU A 27 -2.69 4.66 -11.11
C GLU A 27 -2.40 5.89 -11.97
N ARG A 28 -3.39 6.32 -12.77
CA ARG A 28 -3.25 7.51 -13.62
C ARG A 28 -3.03 8.79 -12.82
N MET A 29 -3.70 8.94 -11.67
CA MET A 29 -3.53 10.11 -10.81
C MET A 29 -2.16 10.11 -10.15
N LEU A 30 -1.69 8.96 -9.67
CA LEU A 30 -0.34 8.80 -9.14
C LEU A 30 0.71 9.17 -10.19
N PHE A 31 0.62 8.61 -11.40
CA PHE A 31 1.57 8.90 -12.49
C PHE A 31 1.63 10.39 -12.81
N ARG A 32 0.47 11.07 -12.89
CA ARG A 32 0.41 12.51 -13.15
C ARG A 32 1.01 13.33 -12.01
N ALA A 33 0.72 12.98 -10.76
CA ALA A 33 1.19 13.73 -9.58
C ALA A 33 2.70 13.61 -9.36
N THR A 34 3.28 12.45 -9.70
CA THR A 34 4.72 12.16 -9.61
C THR A 34 5.47 12.47 -10.91
N ARG A 35 4.77 12.86 -11.99
CA ARG A 35 5.32 13.07 -13.33
C ARG A 35 6.06 11.84 -13.88
N GLY A 36 5.52 10.65 -13.60
CA GLY A 36 6.10 9.37 -13.99
C GLY A 36 7.24 8.87 -13.10
N ASN A 37 7.62 9.59 -12.05
CA ASN A 37 8.68 9.16 -11.11
C ASN A 37 8.14 8.21 -10.03
N MET A 38 7.40 7.17 -10.45
CA MET A 38 6.94 6.10 -9.57
C MET A 38 6.84 4.78 -10.34
N LEU A 39 6.88 3.67 -9.62
CA LEU A 39 6.55 2.35 -10.15
C LEU A 39 5.34 1.80 -9.38
N PHE A 40 4.34 1.31 -10.09
CA PHE A 40 3.11 0.78 -9.51
C PHE A 40 2.97 -0.71 -9.85
N ASN A 41 2.89 -1.54 -8.82
CA ASN A 41 2.62 -2.97 -8.93
C ASN A 41 1.30 -3.29 -8.21
N GLN A 42 0.57 -4.27 -8.74
CA GLN A 42 -0.71 -4.68 -8.19
C GLN A 42 -0.99 -6.16 -8.39
N ALA A 43 -1.83 -6.71 -7.52
CA ALA A 43 -2.34 -8.07 -7.61
C ALA A 43 -3.80 -8.12 -7.12
N PRO A 44 -4.65 -9.02 -7.65
CA PRO A 44 -5.95 -9.35 -7.05
C PRO A 44 -5.78 -9.72 -5.58
N ALA A 45 -6.66 -9.23 -4.72
CA ALA A 45 -6.82 -9.81 -3.38
C ALA A 45 -7.64 -11.10 -3.51
N ASP A 46 -7.17 -12.19 -2.92
CA ASP A 46 -7.82 -13.51 -3.05
C ASP A 46 -9.23 -13.55 -2.41
N GLU A 47 -9.47 -12.74 -1.38
CA GLU A 47 -10.77 -12.66 -0.70
C GLU A 47 -11.65 -11.54 -1.25
N GLN A 48 -12.80 -11.93 -1.80
CA GLN A 48 -13.90 -11.02 -2.10
C GLN A 48 -14.57 -10.61 -0.79
N ILE A 49 -14.43 -9.34 -0.41
CA ILE A 49 -15.07 -8.80 0.77
C ILE A 49 -16.51 -8.43 0.39
N ILE A 50 -17.49 -9.03 1.06
CA ILE A 50 -18.89 -8.64 0.95
C ILE A 50 -19.05 -7.30 1.66
N ASP A 51 -19.49 -6.27 0.93
CA ASP A 51 -19.83 -5.00 1.54
C ASP A 51 -21.14 -5.16 2.33
N PRO A 52 -21.14 -4.94 3.67
CA PRO A 52 -22.31 -5.16 4.51
C PRO A 52 -23.49 -4.21 4.21
N ILE A 53 -23.27 -3.15 3.44
CA ILE A 53 -24.31 -2.18 3.08
C ILE A 53 -24.94 -2.52 1.73
N SER A 54 -24.13 -2.88 0.73
CA SER A 54 -24.61 -3.19 -0.63
C SER A 54 -24.92 -4.67 -0.85
N ASN A 55 -24.41 -5.55 0.01
CA ASN A 55 -24.45 -7.01 -0.14
C ASN A 55 -23.80 -7.50 -1.46
N GLU A 56 -22.94 -6.67 -2.06
CA GLU A 56 -22.20 -6.99 -3.27
C GLU A 56 -20.78 -7.46 -2.93
N MET A 57 -20.29 -8.44 -3.70
CA MET A 57 -18.90 -8.85 -3.66
C MET A 57 -18.03 -7.76 -4.29
N VAL A 58 -17.23 -7.07 -3.48
CA VAL A 58 -16.33 -6.02 -3.97
C VAL A 58 -14.95 -6.62 -4.21
N GLU A 59 -14.56 -6.73 -5.48
CA GLU A 59 -13.19 -7.12 -5.83
C GLU A 59 -12.19 -6.06 -5.35
N LYS A 60 -11.20 -6.51 -4.59
CA LYS A 60 -10.12 -5.67 -4.08
C LYS A 60 -8.80 -5.99 -4.78
N ILE A 61 -7.92 -5.01 -4.79
CA ILE A 61 -6.59 -5.08 -5.38
C ILE A 61 -5.61 -4.67 -4.30
N VAL A 62 -4.60 -5.51 -4.07
CA VAL A 62 -3.42 -5.17 -3.28
C VAL A 62 -2.45 -4.45 -4.21
N PHE A 63 -1.84 -3.35 -3.75
CA PHE A 63 -0.89 -2.59 -4.53
C PHE A 63 0.36 -2.22 -3.74
N VAL A 64 1.43 -1.92 -4.49
CA VAL A 64 2.66 -1.31 -3.99
C VAL A 64 3.08 -0.19 -4.94
N VAL A 65 3.36 1.01 -4.40
CA VAL A 65 3.90 2.15 -5.14
C VAL A 65 5.33 2.39 -4.66
N PHE A 66 6.32 2.25 -5.54
CA PHE A 66 7.69 2.67 -5.28
C PHE A 66 7.90 4.11 -5.74
N PHE A 67 8.62 4.91 -4.96
CA PHE A 67 8.88 6.32 -5.24
C PHE A 67 10.17 6.79 -4.53
N SER A 68 10.62 7.99 -4.87
CA SER A 68 11.74 8.64 -4.17
C SER A 68 11.37 10.06 -3.77
N GLY A 69 11.88 10.50 -2.62
CA GLY A 69 11.67 11.84 -2.08
C GLY A 69 10.35 12.04 -1.30
N GLU A 70 10.40 12.92 -0.32
CA GLU A 70 9.28 13.16 0.61
C GLU A 70 8.08 13.83 -0.07
N GLN A 71 8.33 14.68 -1.08
CA GLN A 71 7.25 15.33 -1.84
C GLN A 71 6.38 14.31 -2.60
N ALA A 72 7.00 13.25 -3.16
CA ALA A 72 6.26 12.19 -3.81
C ALA A 72 5.42 11.42 -2.79
N ARG A 73 5.99 11.10 -1.62
CA ARG A 73 5.29 10.44 -0.51
C ARG A 73 4.02 11.19 -0.12
N THR A 74 4.11 12.49 0.14
CA THR A 74 2.97 13.31 0.55
C THR A 74 1.87 13.30 -0.51
N LYS A 75 2.22 13.39 -1.79
CA LYS A 75 1.25 13.33 -2.89
C LYS A 75 0.58 11.96 -2.98
N ILE A 76 1.35 10.88 -2.90
CA ILE A 76 0.85 9.50 -2.99
C ILE A 76 -0.13 9.24 -1.84
N LEU A 77 0.21 9.59 -0.61
CA LEU A 77 -0.67 9.41 0.56
C LEU A 77 -2.01 10.17 0.41
N LYS A 78 -1.97 11.42 -0.07
CA LYS A 78 -3.20 12.19 -0.33
C LYS A 78 -4.08 11.54 -1.40
N ILE A 79 -3.47 10.94 -2.42
CA ILE A 79 -4.21 10.22 -3.46
C ILE A 79 -4.80 8.93 -2.88
N CYS A 80 -4.08 8.20 -2.02
CA CYS A 80 -4.61 7.04 -1.32
C CYS A 80 -5.86 7.40 -0.50
N GLU A 81 -5.79 8.46 0.30
CA GLU A 81 -6.91 8.97 1.09
C GLU A 81 -8.11 9.34 0.20
N ALA A 82 -7.89 10.12 -0.86
CA ALA A 82 -8.95 10.56 -1.78
C ALA A 82 -9.67 9.40 -2.50
N PHE A 83 -8.99 8.26 -2.69
CA PHE A 83 -9.56 7.09 -3.33
C PHE A 83 -10.19 6.09 -2.34
N GLY A 84 -10.02 6.33 -1.04
CA GLY A 84 -10.41 5.39 0.02
C GLY A 84 -9.55 4.12 0.00
N ALA A 85 -8.28 4.24 -0.38
CA ALA A 85 -7.33 3.15 -0.30
C ALA A 85 -6.82 3.01 1.14
N ASN A 86 -6.80 1.79 1.67
CA ASN A 86 -6.25 1.54 3.00
C ASN A 86 -4.77 1.22 2.89
N CYS A 87 -3.91 2.08 3.45
CA CYS A 87 -2.46 1.92 3.39
C CYS A 87 -1.93 1.24 4.65
N TYR A 88 -1.02 0.28 4.47
CA TYR A 88 -0.44 -0.47 5.58
C TYR A 88 1.05 -0.14 5.72
N PRO A 89 1.53 0.15 6.94
CA PRO A 89 2.95 0.31 7.18
C PRO A 89 3.62 -1.06 7.04
N VAL A 90 4.44 -1.23 6.01
CA VAL A 90 5.32 -2.40 5.89
C VAL A 90 6.69 -1.98 6.42
N PRO A 91 7.26 -2.70 7.41
CA PRO A 91 8.61 -2.42 7.88
C PRO A 91 9.62 -2.49 6.72
N GLU A 92 10.48 -1.47 6.58
CA GLU A 92 11.57 -1.47 5.59
C GLU A 92 12.63 -2.57 5.92
N ASP A 93 12.67 -3.06 7.17
CA ASP A 93 13.51 -4.16 7.61
C ASP A 93 12.92 -5.53 7.21
N ILE A 94 13.55 -6.21 6.25
CA ILE A 94 13.23 -7.61 5.86
C ILE A 94 13.27 -8.56 7.08
N SER A 95 14.11 -8.26 8.07
CA SER A 95 14.23 -9.02 9.32
C SER A 95 12.97 -8.97 10.19
N LYS A 96 12.16 -7.90 10.10
CA LYS A 96 10.91 -7.73 10.85
C LYS A 96 9.68 -8.23 10.08
N GLN A 97 9.81 -8.39 8.77
CA GLN A 97 8.74 -8.87 7.90
C GLN A 97 8.34 -10.33 8.23
N ARG A 98 9.29 -11.15 8.73
CA ARG A 98 9.03 -12.52 9.20
C ARG A 98 8.24 -12.62 10.51
N GLN A 99 8.15 -11.57 11.32
CA GLN A 99 7.39 -11.59 12.58
C GLN A 99 5.90 -11.31 12.38
N ILE A 100 5.52 -10.53 11.37
CA ILE A 100 4.11 -10.18 11.13
C ILE A 100 3.34 -11.37 10.53
N THR A 101 4.01 -12.30 9.84
CA THR A 101 3.40 -13.52 9.30
C THR A 101 3.24 -14.65 10.32
N SER A 102 3.74 -14.50 11.56
CA SER A 102 3.73 -15.58 12.57
C SER A 102 2.70 -15.48 13.69
N GLU A 103 1.89 -14.41 13.78
CA GLU A 103 0.74 -14.38 14.68
C GLU A 103 -0.54 -14.73 13.90
N GLU A 104 -0.75 -16.03 13.71
CA GLU A 104 -2.12 -16.52 13.58
C GLU A 104 -2.81 -16.30 14.95
N PRO A 105 -3.92 -15.55 15.04
CA PRO A 105 -4.79 -15.68 16.20
C PRO A 105 -5.31 -17.12 16.16
N GLY A 106 -4.72 -17.94 17.04
CA GLY A 106 -4.89 -19.37 17.07
C GLY A 106 -6.33 -19.80 16.86
N VAL A 107 -6.49 -20.78 15.97
CA VAL A 107 -7.64 -21.66 15.92
C VAL A 107 -7.76 -22.31 17.31
N SER A 108 -8.54 -21.71 18.21
CA SER A 108 -9.03 -22.39 19.40
C SER A 108 -10.21 -23.26 18.96
N SER A 109 -9.87 -24.45 18.45
CA SER A 109 -10.77 -25.59 18.47
C SER A 109 -11.00 -26.00 19.93
N PHE A 110 -12.18 -25.71 20.47
CA PHE A 110 -13.08 -26.54 21.30
C PHE A 110 -14.30 -25.70 21.72
#